data_AF-A0A2E4EHZ9-F1
#
_entry.id   AF-A0A2E4EHZ9-F1
#
_cell.length_a   1.000
_cell.length_b   1.000
_cell.length_c   1.000
_cell.angle_alpha   90.00
_cell.angle_beta   90.00
_cell.angle_gamma   90.00
#
_symmetry.space_group_name_H-M   'P 1'
#
loop_
_entity.id
_entity.type
_entity.pdbx_description
1 polymer ?
#
loop_
_entity_poly.entity_id
_entity_poly.type
_entity_poly.pdbx_seq_one_letter_code
_entity_poly.pdbx_strand_id
1 'polypeptide(L)'
;MERPIDIDGTIVTAKAWQLNEQEQRFDYSYEVKAVAEFLHQQEQEAAPRLIIIAAPAGYGKTMLAKALEANLESGQYVSCLHGDGTPGALTDSDSVYFLDDASWLDAGGWEQVQQYAEEGVGLVLFVQTLREIQLTCEHITYELPRR
;
A
#
# COMPACT_ATOMS: atom_id res chain seq x y z
N MET A 1 7.22 19.66 -2.37
CA MET A 1 5.80 20.03 -2.20
C MET A 1 4.98 18.90 -2.81
N GLU A 2 4.15 18.21 -2.03
CA GLU A 2 3.23 17.20 -2.56
C GLU A 2 2.25 17.84 -3.54
N ARG A 3 1.90 17.12 -4.62
CA ARG A 3 0.91 17.59 -5.58
C ARG A 3 -0.46 17.61 -4.90
N PRO A 4 -1.28 18.67 -5.04
CA PRO A 4 -2.65 18.61 -4.58
C PRO A 4 -3.37 17.51 -5.36
N ILE A 5 -3.95 16.58 -4.61
CA ILE A 5 -4.73 15.45 -5.12
C ILE A 5 -6.13 15.54 -4.54
N ASP A 6 -7.13 15.24 -5.37
CA ASP A 6 -8.52 15.08 -4.96
C ASP A 6 -8.88 13.60 -5.11
N ILE A 7 -9.48 13.00 -4.08
CA ILE A 7 -9.86 11.58 -4.04
C ILE A 7 -11.38 11.50 -3.97
N ASP A 8 -11.99 10.85 -4.97
CA ASP A 8 -13.42 10.59 -5.06
C ASP A 8 -13.63 9.08 -5.21
N GLY A 9 -13.81 8.40 -4.07
CA GLY A 9 -13.83 6.94 -4.01
C GLY A 9 -12.54 6.36 -4.59
N THR A 10 -12.68 5.49 -5.59
CA THR A 10 -11.55 4.81 -6.25
C THR A 10 -10.83 5.67 -7.29
N ILE A 11 -11.27 6.91 -7.49
CA ILE A 11 -10.79 7.79 -8.53
C ILE A 11 -9.95 8.89 -7.91
N VAL A 12 -8.69 8.99 -8.35
CA VAL A 12 -7.75 10.01 -7.89
C VAL A 12 -7.51 11.01 -9.02
N THR A 13 -7.67 12.28 -8.71
CA THR A 13 -7.38 13.39 -9.63
C THR A 13 -6.16 14.14 -9.14
N ALA A 14 -5.07 14.14 -9.90
CA ALA A 14 -3.85 14.86 -9.60
C ALA A 14 -3.76 16.15 -10.43
N LYS A 15 -3.55 17.29 -9.78
CA LYS A 15 -3.36 18.58 -10.47
C LYS A 15 -1.90 18.75 -10.89
N ALA A 16 -1.66 19.05 -12.16
CA ALA A 16 -0.31 19.24 -12.70
C ALA A 16 0.28 20.61 -12.30
N TRP A 17 0.84 20.71 -11.09
CA TRP A 17 1.49 21.92 -10.55
C TRP A 17 0.56 23.15 -10.44
N GLN A 18 0.91 24.11 -9.59
CA GLN A 18 0.07 25.29 -9.27
C GLN A 18 -0.25 26.22 -10.48
N LEU A 19 0.27 25.95 -11.68
CA LEU A 19 0.24 26.87 -12.83
C LEU A 19 -0.40 26.29 -14.11
N ASN A 20 -0.82 25.02 -14.13
CA ASN A 20 -1.52 24.44 -15.29
C ASN A 20 -2.86 23.83 -14.85
N GLU A 21 -3.93 24.12 -15.59
CA GLU A 21 -5.28 23.57 -15.39
C GLU A 21 -5.40 22.10 -15.83
N GLN A 22 -4.30 21.44 -16.21
CA GLN A 22 -4.32 20.05 -16.65
C GLN A 22 -4.42 19.11 -15.46
N GLU A 23 -5.58 18.49 -15.31
CA GLU A 23 -5.86 17.44 -14.34
C GLU A 23 -5.61 16.07 -14.97
N GLN A 24 -4.92 15.19 -14.24
CA GLN A 24 -4.78 13.79 -14.60
C GLN A 24 -5.66 12.95 -13.68
N ARG A 25 -6.56 12.15 -14.27
CA ARG A 25 -7.48 11.28 -13.55
C ARG A 25 -7.00 9.83 -13.65
N PHE A 26 -6.95 9.16 -12.51
CA PHE A 26 -6.53 7.77 -12.36
C PHE A 26 -7.68 6.98 -11.71
N ASP A 27 -8.12 5.91 -12.37
CA ASP A 27 -9.16 5.02 -11.85
C ASP A 27 -8.52 3.77 -11.23
N TYR A 28 -8.63 3.60 -9.91
CA TYR A 28 -8.09 2.47 -9.17
C TYR A 28 -9.17 1.45 -8.76
N SER A 29 -10.34 1.47 -9.40
CA SER A 29 -11.46 0.61 -9.01
C SER A 29 -11.11 -0.87 -9.03
N TYR A 30 -10.31 -1.30 -10.01
CA TYR A 30 -9.86 -2.67 -10.11
C TYR A 30 -8.90 -3.03 -8.96
N GLU A 31 -7.87 -2.22 -8.73
CA GLU A 31 -6.86 -2.47 -7.72
C GLU A 31 -7.45 -2.44 -6.30
N VAL A 32 -8.31 -1.46 -6.01
CA VAL A 32 -8.99 -1.35 -4.71
C VAL A 32 -9.85 -2.58 -4.45
N LYS A 33 -10.63 -3.01 -5.45
CA LYS A 33 -11.45 -4.22 -5.33
C LYS A 33 -10.61 -5.48 -5.12
N ALA A 34 -9.55 -5.65 -5.90
CA ALA A 34 -8.67 -6.82 -5.80
C ALA A 34 -7.97 -6.91 -4.44
N VAL A 35 -7.48 -5.78 -3.92
CA VAL A 35 -6.87 -5.71 -2.58
C VAL A 35 -7.89 -6.05 -1.49
N ALA A 36 -9.09 -5.48 -1.56
CA ALA A 36 -10.16 -5.75 -0.59
C ALA A 36 -10.57 -7.23 -0.58
N GLU A 37 -10.78 -7.83 -1.76
CA GLU A 37 -11.17 -9.24 -1.88
C GLU A 37 -10.10 -10.18 -1.32
N PHE A 38 -8.82 -9.91 -1.58
CA PHE A 38 -7.73 -10.71 -1.03
C PHE A 38 -7.67 -10.64 0.49
N LEU A 39 -7.68 -9.43 1.05
CA LEU A 39 -7.60 -9.24 2.51
C LEU A 39 -8.75 -9.93 3.23
N HIS A 40 -9.96 -9.85 2.67
CA HIS A 40 -11.13 -10.52 3.21
C HIS A 40 -11.03 -12.05 3.12
N GLN A 41 -10.51 -12.59 2.01
CA GLN A 41 -10.32 -14.03 1.88
C GLN A 41 -9.30 -14.56 2.91
N GLN A 42 -8.16 -13.90 3.04
CA GLN A 42 -7.12 -14.30 3.99
C GLN A 42 -7.61 -14.24 5.46
N GLU A 43 -8.43 -13.24 5.78
CA GLU A 43 -9.10 -13.14 7.09
C GLU A 43 -10.01 -14.35 7.37
N GLN A 44 -10.80 -14.79 6.39
CA GLN A 44 -11.67 -15.97 6.53
C GLN A 44 -10.87 -17.27 6.67
N GLU A 45 -9.72 -17.36 6.01
CA GLU A 45 -8.85 -18.53 6.01
C GLU A 45 -7.88 -18.55 7.21
N ALA A 46 -7.86 -17.49 8.04
CA ALA A 46 -6.86 -17.27 9.09
C ALA A 46 -5.42 -17.40 8.56
N ALA A 47 -5.21 -16.88 7.35
CA ALA A 47 -3.94 -16.93 6.63
C ALA A 47 -3.27 -15.53 6.62
N PRO A 48 -1.95 -15.45 6.36
CA PRO A 48 -1.22 -14.19 6.44
C PRO A 48 -1.77 -13.11 5.50
N ARG A 49 -2.08 -11.93 6.05
CA ARG A 49 -2.71 -10.82 5.31
C ARG A 49 -1.66 -9.89 4.70
N LEU A 50 -0.85 -10.39 3.77
CA LEU A 50 0.25 -9.64 3.17
C LEU A 50 0.15 -9.47 1.65
N ILE A 51 0.14 -8.22 1.20
CA ILE A 51 0.21 -7.83 -0.22
C ILE A 51 1.44 -6.98 -0.46
N ILE A 52 2.18 -7.26 -1.53
CA ILE A 52 3.31 -6.45 -1.98
C ILE A 52 3.05 -5.92 -3.38
N ILE A 53 3.02 -4.60 -3.49
CA ILE A 53 2.78 -3.89 -4.74
C ILE A 53 4.09 -3.30 -5.23
N ALA A 54 4.64 -3.89 -6.30
CA ALA A 54 5.85 -3.41 -6.93
C ALA A 54 5.56 -2.50 -8.12
N ALA A 55 6.19 -1.33 -8.14
CA ALA A 55 6.31 -0.52 -9.34
C ALA A 55 7.44 0.52 -9.25
N PRO A 56 8.02 0.93 -10.39
CA PRO A 56 8.98 2.02 -10.42
C PRO A 56 8.46 3.35 -9.85
N ALA A 57 9.36 4.28 -9.59
CA ALA A 57 8.98 5.65 -9.22
C ALA A 57 8.11 6.29 -10.32
N GLY A 58 7.07 7.01 -9.91
CA GLY A 58 6.16 7.71 -10.83
C GLY A 58 4.96 6.90 -11.35
N TYR A 59 4.81 5.63 -10.97
CA TYR A 59 3.71 4.75 -11.42
C TYR A 59 2.42 4.89 -10.57
N GLY A 60 2.36 5.89 -9.68
CA GLY A 60 1.16 6.17 -8.88
C GLY A 60 0.96 5.31 -7.64
N LYS A 61 2.03 4.74 -7.05
CA LYS A 61 1.98 3.97 -5.80
C LYS A 61 1.30 4.74 -4.66
N THR A 62 1.77 5.96 -4.37
CA THR A 62 1.15 6.84 -3.36
C THR A 62 -0.30 7.17 -3.65
N MET A 63 -0.68 7.33 -4.93
CA MET A 63 -2.08 7.59 -5.29
C MET A 63 -2.95 6.36 -5.04
N LEU A 64 -2.46 5.16 -5.36
CA LEU A 64 -3.15 3.91 -5.01
C LEU A 64 -3.24 3.73 -3.49
N ALA A 65 -2.17 3.98 -2.75
CA ALA A 65 -2.17 3.85 -1.29
C ALA A 65 -3.23 4.74 -0.63
N LYS A 66 -3.34 6.00 -1.07
CA LYS A 66 -4.38 6.92 -0.58
C LYS A 66 -5.78 6.57 -1.07
N ALA A 67 -5.91 6.02 -2.29
CA ALA A 67 -7.19 5.48 -2.74
C ALA A 67 -7.62 4.28 -1.89
N LEU A 68 -6.71 3.37 -1.54
CA LEU A 68 -7.00 2.26 -0.64
C LEU A 68 -7.44 2.74 0.74
N GLU A 69 -6.71 3.69 1.33
CA GLU A 69 -7.08 4.31 2.61
C GLU A 69 -8.49 4.92 2.58
N ALA A 70 -8.85 5.63 1.50
CA ALA A 70 -10.16 6.25 1.39
C ALA A 70 -11.32 5.26 1.21
N ASN A 71 -11.05 4.01 0.81
CA ASN A 71 -12.10 3.03 0.45
C ASN A 71 -12.13 1.79 1.36
N LEU A 72 -11.12 1.58 2.21
CA LEU A 72 -11.07 0.48 3.17
C LEU A 72 -11.38 1.02 4.57
N GLU A 73 -12.45 0.53 5.21
CA GLU A 73 -12.93 1.07 6.49
C GLU A 73 -11.88 1.03 7.62
N SER A 74 -10.98 0.05 7.60
CA SER A 74 -9.89 -0.11 8.57
C SER A 74 -8.51 0.29 8.04
N GLY A 75 -8.48 1.03 6.93
CA GLY A 75 -7.26 1.44 6.26
C GLY A 75 -6.47 2.54 7.00
N GLN A 76 -5.17 2.35 7.17
CA GLN A 76 -4.25 3.35 7.74
C GLN A 76 -3.05 3.56 6.81
N TYR A 77 -2.92 4.76 6.25
CA TYR A 77 -1.75 5.10 5.44
C TYR A 77 -0.54 5.47 6.29
N VAL A 78 0.59 4.81 6.03
CA VAL A 78 1.86 5.07 6.69
C VAL A 78 2.84 5.60 5.65
N SER A 79 3.12 6.91 5.73
CA SER A 79 4.12 7.56 4.88
C SER A 79 5.51 7.44 5.48
N CYS A 80 6.42 6.79 4.77
CA CYS A 80 7.82 6.71 5.17
C CYS A 80 8.57 8.05 5.00
N LEU A 81 7.95 9.08 4.41
CA LEU A 81 8.50 10.44 4.33
C LEU A 81 8.25 11.27 5.60
N HIS A 82 7.33 10.85 6.49
CA HIS A 82 6.86 11.65 7.62
C HIS A 82 6.91 10.93 8.99
N GLY A 83 7.32 9.66 9.02
CA GLY A 83 7.52 8.89 10.26
C GLY A 83 8.90 8.22 10.29
N ASP A 84 9.27 7.66 11.43
CA ASP A 84 10.48 6.84 11.62
C ASP A 84 10.40 5.48 10.91
N GLY A 85 9.30 5.21 10.19
CA GLY A 85 9.09 4.02 9.38
C GLY A 85 8.89 2.75 10.18
N THR A 86 9.27 2.72 11.47
CA THR A 86 9.42 1.47 12.20
C THR A 86 8.14 0.63 12.24
N PRO A 87 8.20 -0.67 11.88
CA PRO A 87 7.04 -1.56 11.91
C PRO A 87 6.46 -1.72 13.32
N GLY A 88 7.21 -1.34 14.37
CA GLY A 88 6.80 -1.41 15.77
C GLY A 88 5.50 -0.68 16.14
N ALA A 89 4.97 0.18 15.26
CA ALA A 89 3.68 0.84 15.45
C ALA A 89 2.47 0.03 14.91
N LEU A 90 2.71 -1.04 14.14
CA LEU A 90 1.69 -1.88 13.50
C LEU A 90 1.15 -2.89 14.51
N THR A 91 0.21 -2.48 15.36
CA THR A 91 -0.20 -3.27 16.54
C THR A 91 -1.67 -3.67 16.54
N ASP A 92 -2.47 -3.12 15.62
CA ASP A 92 -3.89 -3.41 15.56
C ASP A 92 -4.19 -4.46 14.48
N SER A 93 -4.59 -5.66 14.92
CA SER A 93 -4.97 -6.76 14.03
C SER A 93 -6.23 -6.46 13.21
N ASP A 94 -7.06 -5.50 13.62
CA ASP A 94 -8.28 -5.15 12.88
C ASP A 94 -8.01 -4.08 11.80
N SER A 95 -6.81 -3.51 11.80
CA SER A 95 -6.38 -2.47 10.86
C SER A 95 -5.61 -3.04 9.65
N VAL A 96 -5.70 -2.33 8.53
CA VAL A 96 -4.92 -2.58 7.31
C VAL A 96 -3.96 -1.42 7.11
N TYR A 97 -2.67 -1.69 7.10
CA TYR A 97 -1.64 -0.66 6.94
C TYR A 97 -1.10 -0.60 5.52
N PHE A 98 -1.10 0.59 4.93
CA PHE A 98 -0.51 0.87 3.61
C PHE A 98 0.85 1.54 3.80
N LEU A 99 1.94 0.77 3.63
CA LEU A 99 3.30 1.27 3.77
C LEU A 99 3.80 1.81 2.43
N ASP A 100 3.83 3.13 2.28
CA ASP A 100 4.28 3.79 1.06
C ASP A 100 5.80 3.90 1.01
N ASP A 101 6.41 3.21 0.05
CA ASP A 101 7.86 3.07 -0.13
C ASP A 101 8.57 2.33 0.99
N ALA A 102 8.40 1.01 1.02
CA ALA A 102 9.04 0.09 1.98
C ALA A 102 10.51 -0.25 1.64
N SER A 103 11.19 0.58 0.84
CA SER A 103 12.59 0.35 0.43
C SER A 103 13.63 0.51 1.56
N TRP A 104 13.23 1.05 2.69
CA TRP A 104 14.07 1.21 3.88
C TRP A 104 14.09 -0.03 4.77
N LEU A 105 13.24 -1.03 4.53
CA LEU A 105 13.23 -2.27 5.30
C LEU A 105 14.52 -3.06 5.09
N ASP A 106 15.25 -3.29 6.18
CA ASP A 106 16.34 -4.25 6.24
C ASP A 106 15.80 -5.66 6.56
N ALA A 107 16.71 -6.64 6.72
CA ALA A 107 16.32 -8.02 7.03
C ALA A 107 15.45 -8.12 8.30
N GLY A 108 15.77 -7.36 9.34
CA GLY A 108 14.97 -7.35 10.57
C GLY A 108 13.61 -6.69 10.39
N GLY A 109 13.52 -5.66 9.54
CA GLY A 109 12.24 -5.05 9.15
C GLY A 109 11.33 -6.03 8.41
N TRP A 110 11.87 -6.82 7.47
CA TRP A 110 11.10 -7.85 6.77
C TRP A 110 10.63 -8.98 7.68
N GLU A 111 11.47 -9.40 8.64
CA GLU A 111 11.06 -10.36 9.68
C GLU A 111 9.88 -9.84 10.51
N GLN A 112 9.89 -8.55 10.89
CA GLN A 112 8.76 -7.95 11.62
C GLN A 112 7.49 -7.87 10.76
N VAL A 113 7.60 -7.47 9.50
CA VAL A 113 6.47 -7.47 8.55
C VAL A 113 5.86 -8.86 8.44
N GLN A 114 6.70 -9.89 8.33
CA GLN A 114 6.23 -11.27 8.30
C GLN A 114 5.50 -11.63 9.59
N GLN A 115 6.09 -11.34 10.76
CA GLN A 115 5.48 -11.63 12.05
C GLN A 115 4.10 -10.99 12.17
N TYR A 116 3.96 -9.71 11.82
CA TYR A 116 2.69 -9.00 11.87
C TYR A 116 1.65 -9.59 10.91
N ALA A 117 2.04 -9.92 9.68
CA ALA A 117 1.13 -10.57 8.74
C ALA A 117 0.62 -11.93 9.25
N GLU A 118 1.50 -12.73 9.87
CA GLU A 118 1.18 -14.03 10.48
C GLU A 118 0.31 -13.91 11.74
N GLU A 119 0.48 -12.83 12.52
CA GLU A 119 -0.41 -12.46 13.63
C GLU A 119 -1.77 -11.93 13.15
N GLY A 120 -1.92 -11.81 11.82
CA GLY A 120 -3.15 -11.40 11.17
C GLY A 120 -3.21 -9.89 10.90
N VAL A 121 -2.19 -9.08 11.14
CA VAL A 121 -2.25 -7.66 10.74
C VAL A 121 -2.34 -7.55 9.22
N GLY A 122 -3.28 -6.75 8.69
CA GLY A 122 -3.39 -6.51 7.26
C GLY A 122 -2.30 -5.57 6.77
N LEU A 123 -1.46 -6.01 5.82
CA LEU A 123 -0.31 -5.25 5.35
C LEU A 123 -0.30 -5.15 3.83
N VAL A 124 -0.18 -3.91 3.32
CA VAL A 124 0.02 -3.63 1.89
C VAL A 124 1.27 -2.79 1.74
N LEU A 125 2.33 -3.39 1.19
CA LEU A 125 3.63 -2.75 1.07
C LEU A 125 3.88 -2.30 -0.37
N PHE A 126 4.23 -1.03 -0.53
CA PHE A 126 4.61 -0.48 -1.82
C PHE A 126 6.13 -0.50 -1.96
N VAL A 127 6.65 -1.25 -2.94
CA VAL A 127 8.09 -1.35 -3.20
C VAL A 127 8.44 -0.89 -4.60
N GLN A 128 9.71 -0.56 -4.83
CA GLN A 128 10.18 -0.22 -6.17
C GLN A 128 10.44 -1.46 -7.04
N THR A 129 10.84 -2.56 -6.41
CA THR A 129 11.26 -3.80 -7.06
C THR A 129 11.00 -4.99 -6.13
N LEU A 130 10.68 -6.14 -6.72
CA LEU A 130 10.50 -7.39 -5.97
C LEU A 130 11.83 -8.06 -5.59
N ARG A 131 12.96 -7.59 -6.13
CA ARG A 131 14.28 -8.25 -5.98
C ARG A 131 14.83 -8.25 -4.55
N GLU A 132 14.39 -7.31 -3.73
CA GLU A 132 14.95 -7.06 -2.39
C GLU A 132 14.02 -7.55 -1.27
N ILE A 133 12.95 -8.27 -1.63
CA ILE A 133 11.99 -8.80 -0.68
C ILE A 133 12.53 -10.08 -0.06
N GLN A 134 12.54 -10.14 1.27
CA GLN A 134 12.98 -11.29 2.06
C GLN A 134 11.83 -11.78 2.94
N LEU A 135 10.90 -12.55 2.35
CA LEU A 135 9.74 -13.09 3.06
C LEU A 135 9.59 -14.58 2.81
N THR A 136 9.11 -15.29 3.82
CA THR A 136 8.86 -16.75 3.77
C THR A 136 7.40 -17.12 4.01
N CYS A 137 6.60 -16.20 4.56
CA CYS A 137 5.16 -16.35 4.70
C CYS A 137 4.43 -16.30 3.34
N GLU A 138 3.20 -16.81 3.33
CA GLU A 138 2.30 -16.65 2.19
C GLU A 138 1.99 -15.17 1.95
N HIS A 139 2.10 -14.73 0.69
CA HIS A 139 1.84 -13.35 0.29
C HIS A 139 1.48 -13.31 -1.19
N ILE A 140 0.78 -12.26 -1.59
CA ILE A 140 0.58 -11.95 -3.01
C ILE A 140 1.50 -10.81 -3.43
N THR A 141 2.09 -10.97 -4.60
CA THR A 141 2.79 -9.90 -5.31
C THR A 141 1.93 -9.38 -6.45
N TYR A 142 1.86 -8.07 -6.58
CA TYR A 142 1.16 -7.39 -7.66
C TYR A 142 2.08 -6.36 -8.31
N GLU A 143 2.19 -6.40 -9.64
CA GLU A 143 2.91 -5.37 -10.39
C GLU A 143 1.92 -4.35 -10.95
N LEU A 144 2.10 -3.09 -10.57
CA LEU A 144 1.25 -1.99 -11.02
C LEU A 144 1.53 -1.72 -12.52
N PRO A 145 0.52 -1.79 -13.40
CA PRO A 145 0.72 -1.49 -14.82
C PRO A 145 1.11 -0.03 -15.03
N ARG A 146 1.95 0.23 -16.05
CA ARG A 146 2.29 1.60 -16.43
C ARG A 146 1.04 2.33 -16.91
N ARG A 147 0.72 3.45 -16.26
CA ARG A 147 -0.39 4.35 -16.61
C ARG A 147 0.11 5.55 -17.42
#